data_AF-A0A933UJB7-F1
#
_entry.id   AF-A0A933UJB7-F1
#
_cell.length_a   1.000
_cell.length_b   1.000
_cell.length_c   1.000
_cell.angle_alpha   90.00
_cell.angle_beta   90.00
_cell.angle_gamma   90.00
#
_symmetry.space_group_name_H-M   'P 1'
#
loop_
_entity.id
_entity.type
_entity.pdbx_description
1 polymer ?
#
loop_
_entity_poly.entity_id
_entity_poly.type
_entity_poly.pdbx_seq_one_letter_code
_entity_poly.pdbx_strand_id
1 'polypeptide(L)'
;MNHPSHEDLIGFLYEELPDGQQAETCRHVAGCAQCRAQVESWRAVRRELLAWAVPDQTRRRTSTPSWLLVKWAAAAVVLIGAGFALARGTAPATKLDTAAIRAAMAQELRQELRSELARFAADQATHQQEFQSALTRALGRLEAQRLVDYASLRQDVETVAVRAEDELQSTRLDLARLANPEH
;
A
#
# COMPACT_ATOMS: atom_id res chain seq x y z
N MET A 1 3.99 -6.99 22.19
CA MET A 1 4.82 -5.78 22.40
C MET A 1 4.67 -4.91 21.18
N ASN A 2 4.61 -3.59 21.34
CA ASN A 2 4.44 -2.69 20.21
C ASN A 2 5.78 -2.58 19.45
N HIS A 3 5.79 -2.86 18.15
CA HIS A 3 6.99 -2.73 17.32
C HIS A 3 7.09 -1.30 16.77
N PRO A 4 8.30 -0.73 16.63
CA PRO A 4 8.50 0.52 15.90
C PRO A 4 7.91 0.40 14.51
N SER A 5 7.41 1.51 13.97
CA SER A 5 6.90 1.50 12.61
C SER A 5 8.05 1.20 11.62
N HIS A 6 7.68 0.76 10.42
CA HIS A 6 8.65 0.55 9.35
C HIS A 6 9.41 1.84 9.00
N GLU A 7 8.73 2.99 9.03
CA GLU A 7 9.33 4.31 8.81
C GLU A 7 10.37 4.65 9.89
N ASP A 8 10.07 4.35 11.16
CA ASP A 8 11.02 4.56 12.27
C ASP A 8 12.26 3.68 12.12
N LEU A 9 12.11 2.42 11.71
CA LEU A 9 13.25 1.52 11.49
C LEU A 9 14.13 1.99 10.31
N ILE A 10 13.53 2.58 9.27
CA ILE A 10 14.26 3.21 8.16
C ILE A 10 14.97 4.47 8.64
N GLY A 11 14.28 5.37 9.36
CA GLY A 11 14.87 6.57 9.94
C GLY A 11 16.04 6.23 10.87
N PHE A 12 15.92 5.18 11.67
CA PHE A 12 17.00 4.64 12.50
C PHE A 12 18.21 4.18 11.66
N LEU A 13 17.97 3.48 10.55
CA LEU A 13 19.03 2.98 9.66
C LEU A 13 19.85 4.10 9.01
N TYR A 14 19.21 5.24 8.72
CA TYR A 14 19.83 6.41 8.11
C TYR A 14 20.21 7.51 9.12
N GLU A 15 20.00 7.29 10.42
CA GLU A 15 20.27 8.26 11.50
C GLU A 15 19.48 9.57 11.34
N GLU A 16 18.25 9.48 10.81
CA GLU A 16 17.35 10.62 10.55
C GLU A 16 16.31 10.84 11.67
N LEU A 17 16.28 9.97 12.69
CA LEU A 17 15.39 10.14 13.84
C LEU A 17 15.91 11.21 14.82
N PRO A 18 15.02 11.89 15.55
CA PRO A 18 15.42 12.72 16.69
C PRO A 18 16.19 11.92 17.74
N ASP A 19 17.17 12.54 18.42
CA ASP A 19 18.10 11.87 19.36
C ASP A 19 17.41 10.96 20.39
N GLY A 20 16.26 11.38 20.92
CA GLY A 20 15.47 10.59 21.87
C GLY A 20 14.89 9.30 21.26
N GLN A 21 14.38 9.38 20.03
CA GLN A 21 13.80 8.25 19.30
C GLN A 21 14.87 7.31 18.74
N GLN A 22 16.04 7.85 18.37
CA GLN A 22 17.19 7.06 17.94
C GLN A 22 17.66 6.11 19.06
N ALA A 23 17.79 6.63 20.29
CA ALA A 23 18.19 5.83 21.45
C ALA A 23 17.14 4.77 21.84
N GLU A 24 15.85 5.12 21.77
CA GLU A 24 14.76 4.19 22.05
C GLU A 24 14.68 3.06 21.02
N THR A 25 14.75 3.40 19.74
CA THR A 25 14.74 2.43 18.64
C THR A 25 15.96 1.52 18.69
N CYS A 26 17.14 2.08 19.02
CA CYS A 26 18.35 1.28 19.26
C CYS A 26 18.13 0.23 20.36
N ARG A 27 17.56 0.64 21.50
CA ARG A 27 17.24 -0.28 22.61
C ARG A 27 16.23 -1.35 22.19
N HIS A 28 15.21 -0.98 21.40
CA HIS A 28 14.22 -1.94 20.90
C HIS A 28 14.85 -2.96 19.94
N VAL A 29 15.63 -2.51 18.95
CA VAL A 29 16.32 -3.38 17.98
C VAL A 29 17.32 -4.32 18.68
N ALA A 30 17.97 -3.85 19.76
CA ALA A 30 18.80 -4.71 20.60
C ALA A 30 17.99 -5.80 21.32
N GLY A 31 16.76 -5.50 21.76
CA GLY A 31 15.89 -6.44 22.50
C GLY A 31 14.99 -7.33 21.64
N CYS A 32 14.67 -6.94 20.40
CA CYS A 32 13.71 -7.62 19.54
C CYS A 32 14.37 -8.31 18.35
N ALA A 33 14.29 -9.65 18.29
CA ALA A 33 14.88 -10.44 17.21
C ALA A 33 14.30 -10.12 15.82
N GLN A 34 13.00 -9.85 15.73
CA GLN A 34 12.33 -9.54 14.46
C GLN A 34 12.80 -8.21 13.87
N CYS A 35 12.79 -7.14 14.67
CA CYS A 35 13.25 -5.82 14.22
C CYS A 35 14.74 -5.84 13.89
N ARG A 36 15.54 -6.61 14.64
CA ARG A 36 16.96 -6.83 14.34
C ARG A 36 17.18 -7.48 12.97
N ALA A 37 16.45 -8.56 12.69
CA ALA A 37 16.54 -9.26 11.41
C ALA A 37 16.18 -8.35 10.22
N GLN A 38 15.16 -7.51 10.37
CA GLN A 38 14.78 -6.53 9.34
C GLN A 38 15.90 -5.52 9.07
N VAL A 39 16.42 -4.87 10.11
CA VAL A 39 17.51 -3.88 9.97
C VAL A 39 18.78 -4.52 9.39
N GLU A 40 19.12 -5.74 9.81
CA GLU A 40 20.26 -6.49 9.26
C GLU A 40 20.09 -6.84 7.79
N SER A 41 18.87 -7.19 7.35
CA SER A 41 18.58 -7.48 5.94
C SER A 41 18.83 -6.26 5.06
N TRP A 42 18.43 -5.06 5.48
CA TRP A 42 18.67 -3.82 4.73
C TRP A 42 20.15 -3.43 4.74
N ARG A 43 20.84 -3.60 5.87
CA ARG A 43 22.30 -3.39 5.96
C ARG A 43 23.05 -4.35 5.05
N ALA A 44 22.58 -5.59 4.87
CA ALA A 44 23.17 -6.55 3.95
C ALA A 44 23.04 -6.08 2.49
N VAL A 45 21.85 -5.68 2.05
CA VAL A 45 21.62 -5.12 0.70
C VAL A 45 22.50 -3.89 0.46
N ARG A 46 22.59 -2.97 1.43
CA ARG A 46 23.44 -1.78 1.31
C ARG A 46 24.91 -2.15 1.14
N ARG A 47 25.41 -3.16 1.86
CA ARG A 47 26.79 -3.66 1.69
C ARG A 47 27.01 -4.29 0.32
N GLU A 48 26.06 -5.05 -0.18
CA GLU A 48 26.13 -5.66 -1.52
C GLU A 48 26.18 -4.59 -2.61
N LEU A 49 25.32 -3.57 -2.52
CA LEU A 49 25.32 -2.43 -3.45
C LEU A 49 26.62 -1.61 -3.38
N LEU A 50 27.20 -1.44 -2.20
CA LEU A 50 28.50 -0.76 -2.04
C LEU A 50 29.68 -1.61 -2.53
N ALA A 51 29.58 -2.93 -2.39
CA ALA A 51 30.56 -3.88 -2.90
C ALA A 51 30.44 -4.10 -4.41
N TRP A 52 29.31 -3.72 -5.01
CA TRP A 52 29.11 -3.73 -6.44
C TRP A 52 30.05 -2.69 -7.09
N ALA A 53 31.23 -3.15 -7.49
CA ALA A 53 32.05 -2.45 -8.47
C ALA A 53 31.40 -2.59 -9.84
N VAL A 54 31.11 -1.47 -10.50
CA VAL A 54 30.76 -1.49 -11.93
C VAL A 54 31.86 -2.26 -12.64
N PRO A 55 31.56 -3.29 -13.45
CA PRO A 55 32.56 -4.02 -14.21
C PRO A 55 33.40 -2.99 -14.95
N ASP A 56 34.65 -2.89 -14.53
CA ASP A 56 35.59 -1.96 -15.10
C ASP A 56 35.68 -2.32 -16.59
N GLN A 57 35.20 -1.45 -17.47
CA GLN A 57 35.32 -1.61 -18.92
C GLN A 57 36.77 -1.32 -19.34
N THR A 58 37.75 -1.74 -18.53
CA THR A 58 39.15 -1.82 -18.88
C THR A 58 39.30 -2.92 -19.91
N ARG A 59 38.98 -2.52 -21.15
CA ARG A 59 39.40 -3.08 -22.43
C ARG A 59 40.62 -3.95 -22.23
N ARG A 60 40.42 -5.28 -22.28
CA ARG A 60 41.51 -6.26 -22.39
C ARG A 60 42.43 -5.79 -23.52
N ARG A 61 43.58 -5.23 -23.15
CA ARG A 61 44.74 -5.14 -24.03
C ARG A 61 45.25 -6.57 -24.19
N THR A 62 44.70 -7.29 -25.16
CA THR A 62 45.37 -8.47 -25.69
C THR A 62 46.62 -7.99 -26.40
N SER A 63 47.77 -8.26 -25.79
CA SER A 63 49.07 -8.12 -26.45
C SER A 63 49.16 -9.21 -27.52
N THR A 64 48.85 -8.85 -28.76
CA THR A 64 49.20 -9.62 -29.95
C THR A 64 50.38 -8.93 -30.64
N PRO A 65 51.33 -9.71 -31.20
CA PRO A 65 52.60 -9.19 -31.71
C PRO A 65 52.37 -8.18 -32.86
N SER A 66 52.83 -6.96 -32.63
CA SER A 66 52.42 -5.71 -33.30
C SER A 66 52.94 -5.51 -34.72
N TRP A 67 53.76 -6.40 -35.26
CA TRP A 67 54.46 -6.14 -36.53
C TRP A 67 53.69 -6.55 -37.80
N LEU A 68 52.74 -7.48 -37.69
CA LEU A 68 51.94 -7.95 -38.83
C LEU A 68 50.63 -7.17 -39.03
N LEU A 69 50.15 -6.48 -37.99
CA LEU A 69 48.89 -5.74 -38.02
C LEU A 69 49.02 -4.29 -38.51
N VAL A 70 50.22 -3.68 -38.46
CA VAL A 70 50.42 -2.27 -38.88
C VAL A 70 50.15 -2.08 -40.37
N LYS A 71 50.53 -3.06 -41.21
CA LYS A 71 50.32 -2.99 -42.67
C LYS A 71 48.84 -3.02 -43.07
N TRP A 72 48.01 -3.76 -42.34
CA TRP A 72 46.59 -3.88 -42.64
C TRP A 72 45.74 -2.81 -41.95
N ALA A 73 46.19 -2.29 -40.80
CA ALA A 73 45.49 -1.24 -40.07
C ALA A 73 45.46 0.10 -40.84
N ALA A 74 46.53 0.46 -41.56
CA ALA A 74 46.58 1.70 -42.34
C ALA A 74 45.50 1.74 -43.43
N ALA A 75 45.32 0.64 -44.17
CA ALA A 75 44.30 0.56 -45.22
C ALA A 75 42.87 0.63 -44.67
N ALA A 76 42.61 -0.04 -43.54
CA ALA A 76 41.29 0.00 -42.89
C ALA A 76 40.96 1.38 -42.31
N VAL A 77 41.94 2.08 -41.72
CA VAL A 77 41.74 3.45 -41.20
C VAL A 77 41.46 4.43 -42.33
N VAL A 78 42.10 4.29 -43.49
CA VAL A 78 41.83 5.15 -44.65
C VAL A 78 40.44 4.88 -45.22
N LEU A 79 40.03 3.61 -45.36
CA LEU A 79 38.70 3.26 -45.87
C LEU A 79 37.58 3.66 -44.92
N ILE A 80 37.74 3.42 -43.61
CA ILE A 80 36.76 3.80 -42.59
C ILE A 80 36.74 5.32 -42.40
N GLY A 81 37.91 5.98 -42.43
CA GLY A 81 38.02 7.43 -42.33
C GLY A 81 37.40 8.15 -43.53
N ALA A 82 37.66 7.68 -44.75
CA ALA A 82 37.05 8.23 -45.96
C ALA A 82 35.54 7.96 -46.00
N GLY A 83 35.11 6.76 -45.62
CA GLY A 83 33.68 6.43 -45.50
C GLY A 83 32.95 7.28 -44.46
N PHE A 84 33.58 7.50 -43.30
CA PHE A 84 33.03 8.35 -42.24
C PHE A 84 33.02 9.83 -42.61
N ALA A 85 34.06 10.34 -43.27
CA ALA A 85 34.13 11.71 -43.73
C ALA A 85 33.10 12.02 -44.82
N LEU A 86 32.90 11.09 -45.77
CA LEU A 86 31.84 11.19 -46.78
C LEU A 86 30.46 11.10 -46.13
N ALA A 87 30.23 10.13 -45.23
CA ALA A 87 28.97 10.00 -44.52
C ALA A 87 28.62 11.24 -43.68
N ARG A 88 29.61 11.89 -43.06
CA ARG A 88 29.39 13.14 -42.33
C ARG A 88 29.19 14.36 -43.24
N GLY A 89 29.85 14.39 -44.40
CA GLY A 89 29.73 15.48 -45.38
C GLY A 89 28.41 15.48 -46.13
N THR A 90 27.81 14.30 -46.35
CA THR A 90 26.52 14.16 -47.05
C THR A 90 25.32 13.98 -46.12
N ALA A 91 25.53 13.86 -44.80
CA ALA A 91 24.44 13.80 -43.85
C ALA A 91 23.70 15.15 -43.87
N PRO A 92 22.43 15.21 -44.30
CA PRO A 92 21.65 16.42 -44.14
C PRO A 92 21.58 16.73 -42.64
N ALA A 93 21.94 17.96 -42.27
CA ALA A 93 21.76 18.49 -40.93
C ALA A 93 20.26 18.59 -40.63
N THR A 94 19.63 17.43 -40.43
CA THR A 94 18.28 17.33 -39.88
C THR A 94 18.41 17.80 -38.45
N LYS A 95 18.01 19.06 -38.22
CA LYS A 95 17.73 19.54 -36.87
C LYS A 95 16.61 18.65 -36.35
N LEU A 96 16.97 17.59 -35.65
CA LEU A 96 16.04 16.73 -34.97
C LEU A 96 15.29 17.64 -33.99
N ASP A 97 14.03 17.95 -34.30
CA ASP A 97 13.28 18.94 -33.54
C ASP A 97 12.87 18.33 -32.21
N THR A 98 13.79 18.44 -31.24
CA THR A 98 13.59 17.95 -29.87
C THR A 98 12.34 18.55 -29.23
N ALA A 99 11.85 19.70 -29.71
CA ALA A 99 10.60 20.29 -29.26
C ALA A 99 9.39 19.46 -29.74
N ALA A 100 9.39 18.98 -30.99
CA ALA A 100 8.32 18.13 -31.52
C ALA A 100 8.25 16.78 -30.79
N ILE A 101 9.39 16.15 -30.51
CA ILE A 101 9.45 14.89 -29.74
C ILE A 101 8.94 15.12 -28.31
N ARG A 102 9.38 16.19 -27.65
CA ARG A 102 8.92 16.52 -26.28
C ARG A 102 7.42 16.82 -26.26
N ALA A 103 6.89 17.50 -27.26
CA ALA A 103 5.46 17.78 -27.37
C ALA A 103 4.64 16.50 -27.55
N ALA A 104 5.09 15.58 -28.40
CA ALA A 104 4.45 14.28 -28.60
C ALA A 104 4.43 13.45 -27.31
N MET A 105 5.59 13.32 -26.64
CA MET A 105 5.68 12.59 -25.35
C MET A 105 4.83 13.24 -24.26
N ALA A 106 4.80 14.57 -24.18
CA ALA A 106 3.98 15.27 -23.20
C ALA A 106 2.47 15.13 -23.49
N GLN A 107 2.08 14.85 -24.73
CA GLN A 107 0.68 14.58 -25.08
C GLN A 107 0.29 13.16 -24.68
N GLU A 108 1.15 12.18 -24.97
CA GLU A 108 0.94 10.78 -24.61
C GLU A 108 0.90 10.60 -23.07
N LEU A 109 1.84 11.22 -22.36
CA LEU A 109 1.86 11.20 -20.89
C LEU A 109 0.60 11.83 -20.28
N ARG A 110 0.09 12.91 -20.87
CA ARG A 110 -1.18 13.53 -20.42
C ARG A 110 -2.39 12.64 -20.72
N GLN A 111 -2.36 11.89 -21.81
CA GLN A 111 -3.43 10.94 -22.14
C GLN A 111 -3.43 9.77 -21.15
N GLU A 112 -2.26 9.22 -20.83
CA GLU A 112 -2.13 8.15 -19.84
C GLU A 112 -2.59 8.63 -18.46
N LEU A 113 -2.12 9.80 -18.03
CA LEU A 113 -2.51 10.36 -16.72
C LEU A 113 -4.02 10.64 -16.64
N ARG A 114 -4.64 11.10 -17.73
CA ARG A 114 -6.10 11.28 -17.79
C ARG A 114 -6.84 9.95 -17.72
N SER A 115 -6.31 8.91 -18.36
CA SER A 115 -6.90 7.57 -18.34
C SER A 115 -6.81 6.96 -16.94
N GLU A 116 -5.67 7.09 -16.27
CA GLU A 116 -5.48 6.65 -14.88
C GLU A 116 -6.40 7.42 -13.93
N LEU A 117 -6.46 8.75 -14.01
CA LEU A 117 -7.36 9.55 -13.18
C LEU A 117 -8.83 9.20 -13.40
N ALA A 118 -9.23 8.92 -14.65
CA ALA A 118 -10.59 8.47 -14.95
C ALA A 118 -10.89 7.09 -14.36
N ARG A 119 -9.93 6.15 -14.38
CA ARG A 119 -10.05 4.84 -13.72
C ARG A 119 -10.18 4.99 -12.21
N PHE A 120 -9.31 5.78 -11.58
CA PHE A 120 -9.40 6.06 -10.14
C PHE A 120 -10.73 6.70 -9.75
N ALA A 121 -11.23 7.65 -10.53
CA ALA A 121 -12.52 8.28 -10.29
C ALA A 121 -13.68 7.29 -10.41
N ALA A 122 -13.63 6.37 -11.40
CA ALA A 122 -14.62 5.32 -11.56
C ALA A 122 -14.60 4.33 -10.38
N ASP A 123 -13.42 3.86 -9.99
CA ASP A 123 -13.26 2.95 -8.84
C ASP A 123 -13.77 3.60 -7.55
N GLN A 124 -13.44 4.87 -7.33
CA GLN A 124 -13.93 5.63 -6.18
C GLN A 124 -15.46 5.76 -6.18
N ALA A 125 -16.09 5.99 -7.33
CA ALA A 125 -17.53 6.06 -7.46
C ALA A 125 -18.20 4.71 -7.15
N THR A 126 -17.61 3.60 -7.61
CA THR A 126 -18.08 2.24 -7.29
C THR A 126 -18.00 1.97 -5.79
N HIS A 127 -16.89 2.27 -5.14
CA HIS A 127 -16.75 2.09 -3.69
C HIS A 127 -17.73 2.97 -2.89
N GLN A 128 -17.97 4.20 -3.33
CA GLN A 128 -18.98 5.07 -2.71
C GLN A 128 -20.39 4.46 -2.84
N GLN A 129 -20.74 3.95 -4.01
CA GLN A 129 -22.03 3.32 -4.24
C GLN A 129 -22.21 2.05 -3.41
N GLU A 130 -21.17 1.21 -3.31
CA GLU A 130 -21.15 0.03 -2.45
C GLU A 130 -21.34 0.40 -0.98
N PHE A 131 -20.60 1.40 -0.50
CA PHE A 131 -20.71 1.89 0.87
C PHE A 131 -22.12 2.41 1.17
N GLN A 132 -22.69 3.23 0.28
CA GLN A 132 -24.06 3.72 0.43
C GLN A 132 -25.06 2.57 0.48
N SER A 133 -24.92 1.56 -0.38
CA SER A 133 -25.78 0.38 -0.37
C SER A 133 -25.62 -0.47 0.89
N ALA A 134 -24.41 -0.53 1.46
CA ALA A 134 -24.13 -1.26 2.69
C ALA A 134 -24.75 -0.53 3.88
N LEU A 135 -24.65 0.79 3.91
CA LEU A 135 -25.18 1.64 4.97
C LEU A 135 -26.72 1.62 4.99
N THR A 136 -27.39 1.74 3.84
CA THR A 136 -28.86 1.64 3.78
C THR A 136 -29.36 0.26 4.21
N ARG A 137 -28.66 -0.82 3.81
CA ARG A 137 -28.96 -2.17 4.28
C ARG A 137 -28.75 -2.33 5.79
N ALA A 138 -27.68 -1.76 6.34
CA ALA A 138 -27.40 -1.82 7.76
C ALA A 138 -28.46 -1.08 8.59
N LEU A 139 -28.86 0.13 8.15
CA LEU A 139 -29.93 0.90 8.79
C LEU A 139 -31.26 0.15 8.76
N GLY A 140 -31.65 -0.41 7.62
CA GLY A 140 -32.88 -1.20 7.51
C GLY A 140 -32.89 -2.42 8.44
N ARG A 141 -31.74 -3.07 8.66
CA ARG A 141 -31.62 -4.16 9.64
C ARG A 141 -31.80 -3.69 11.09
N LEU A 142 -31.22 -2.55 11.45
CA LEU A 142 -31.36 -1.99 12.79
C LEU A 142 -32.80 -1.59 13.10
N GLU A 143 -33.50 -1.01 12.13
CA GLU A 143 -34.93 -0.67 12.27
C GLU A 143 -35.78 -1.93 12.45
N ALA A 144 -35.55 -2.96 11.62
CA ALA A 144 -36.26 -4.23 11.75
C ALA A 144 -36.00 -4.91 13.12
N GLN A 145 -34.76 -4.90 13.59
CA GLN A 145 -34.41 -5.41 14.92
C GLN A 145 -35.13 -4.65 16.02
N ARG A 146 -35.12 -3.31 15.98
CA ARG A 146 -35.84 -2.50 16.96
C ARG A 146 -37.32 -2.84 17.02
N LEU A 147 -37.98 -3.03 15.88
CA LEU A 147 -39.40 -3.38 15.84
C LEU A 147 -39.67 -4.75 16.50
N VAL A 148 -38.79 -5.72 16.28
CA VAL A 148 -38.86 -7.04 16.94
C VAL A 148 -38.63 -6.92 18.44
N ASP A 149 -37.63 -6.15 18.86
CA ASP A 149 -37.32 -5.92 20.28
C ASP A 149 -38.49 -5.23 20.99
N TYR A 150 -39.10 -4.21 20.36
CA TYR A 150 -40.28 -3.54 20.90
C TYR A 150 -41.49 -4.47 21.02
N ALA A 151 -41.70 -5.36 20.03
CA ALA A 151 -42.78 -6.34 20.09
C ALA A 151 -42.55 -7.36 21.22
N SER A 152 -41.32 -7.84 21.40
CA SER A 152 -40.96 -8.74 22.50
C SER A 152 -41.15 -8.07 23.86
N LEU A 153 -40.65 -6.84 24.02
CA LEU A 153 -40.78 -6.10 25.27
C LEU A 153 -42.25 -5.89 25.64
N ARG A 154 -43.10 -5.60 24.66
CA ARG A 154 -44.54 -5.48 24.87
C ARG A 154 -45.15 -6.79 25.35
N GLN A 155 -44.81 -7.90 24.70
CA GLN A 155 -45.31 -9.23 25.09
C GLN A 155 -44.87 -9.61 26.51
N ASP A 156 -43.64 -9.27 26.89
CA ASP A 156 -43.14 -9.49 28.25
C ASP A 156 -43.93 -8.66 29.28
N VAL A 157 -44.22 -7.40 28.97
CA VAL A 157 -45.04 -6.53 29.83
C VAL A 157 -46.47 -7.08 29.97
N GLU A 158 -47.09 -7.52 28.87
CA GLU A 158 -48.42 -8.15 28.90
C GLU A 158 -48.41 -9.43 29.74
N THR A 159 -47.35 -10.25 29.63
CA THR A 159 -47.18 -11.48 30.44
C THR A 159 -47.04 -11.18 31.93
N VAL A 160 -46.24 -10.17 32.29
CA VAL A 160 -46.07 -9.74 33.69
C VAL A 160 -47.39 -9.19 34.25
N ALA A 161 -48.15 -8.43 33.46
CA ALA A 161 -49.45 -7.89 33.88
C ALA A 161 -50.47 -9.01 34.18
N VAL A 162 -50.58 -10.01 33.31
CA VAL A 162 -51.47 -11.17 33.52
C VAL A 162 -51.06 -11.96 34.76
N ARG A 163 -49.76 -12.23 34.94
CA ARG A 163 -49.25 -12.95 36.12
C ARG A 163 -49.52 -12.19 37.43
N ALA A 164 -49.36 -10.87 37.41
CA ALA A 164 -49.65 -10.04 38.58
C ALA A 164 -51.14 -10.05 38.94
N GLU A 165 -52.04 -10.07 37.95
CA GLU A 165 -53.48 -10.17 38.18
C GLU A 165 -53.88 -11.54 38.77
N ASP A 166 -53.32 -12.63 38.26
CA ASP A 166 -53.52 -13.98 38.80
C ASP A 166 -53.07 -14.08 40.27
N GLU A 167 -51.89 -13.56 40.62
CA GLU A 167 -51.37 -13.54 41.99
C GLU A 167 -52.25 -12.68 42.93
N LEU A 168 -52.80 -11.56 42.43
CA LEU A 168 -53.73 -10.73 43.19
C LEU A 168 -55.07 -11.46 43.42
N GLN A 169 -55.60 -12.16 42.43
CA GLN A 169 -56.82 -12.95 42.56
C GLN A 169 -56.63 -14.12 43.53
N SER A 170 -55.51 -14.85 43.44
CA SER A 170 -55.21 -15.94 44.37
C SER A 170 -55.12 -15.43 45.81
N THR A 171 -54.41 -14.32 46.03
CA THR A 171 -54.30 -13.69 47.35
C THR A 171 -55.66 -13.26 47.89
N ARG A 172 -56.55 -12.72 47.05
CA ARG A 172 -57.92 -12.38 47.44
C ARG A 172 -58.75 -13.60 47.83
N LEU A 173 -58.65 -14.70 47.09
CA LEU A 173 -59.34 -15.95 47.40
C LEU A 173 -58.85 -16.55 48.72
N ASP A 174 -57.54 -16.51 48.97
CA ASP A 174 -56.95 -16.99 50.22
C ASP A 174 -57.39 -16.13 51.41
N LEU A 175 -57.42 -14.81 51.27
CA LEU A 175 -57.96 -13.90 52.29
C LEU A 175 -59.44 -14.14 52.56
N ALA A 176 -60.25 -14.39 51.53
CA ALA A 176 -61.67 -14.70 51.69
C ALA A 176 -61.89 -16.03 52.45
N ARG A 177 -61.05 -17.05 52.20
CA ARG A 177 -61.06 -18.31 52.95
C ARG A 177 -60.69 -18.11 54.42
N LEU A 178 -59.67 -17.31 54.70
CA LEU A 178 -59.26 -16.99 56.07
C LEU A 178 -60.32 -16.16 56.81
N ALA A 179 -61.05 -15.30 56.10
CA ALA A 179 -62.11 -14.45 56.66
C ALA A 179 -63.44 -15.19 56.89
N ASN A 180 -63.68 -16.31 56.19
CA ASN A 180 -64.87 -17.14 56.36
C ASN A 180 -64.50 -18.54 56.90
N PRO A 181 -63.97 -18.65 58.13
CA PRO A 181 -63.70 -19.93 58.76
C PRO A 181 -65.05 -20.57 59.10
N GLU A 182 -65.57 -21.42 58.22
CA GLU A 182 -66.71 -22.25 58.58
C GLU A 182 -66.33 -23.12 59.78
N HIS A 183 -67.23 -23.12 60.78
CA HIS A 183 -67.14 -23.72 62.10
C HIS A 183 -66.76 -25.21 62.11
#